data_AF-A0A7C5N5V4-F1
#
_entry.id   AF-A0A7C5N5V4-F1
#
_cell.length_a   1.000
_cell.length_b   1.000
_cell.length_c   1.000
_cell.angle_alpha   90.00
_cell.angle_beta   90.00
_cell.angle_gamma   90.00
#
_symmetry.space_group_name_H-M   'P 1'
#
loop_
_entity.id
_entity.type
_entity.pdbx_description
1 polymer ?
#
loop_
_entity_poly.entity_id
_entity_poly.type
_entity_poly.pdbx_seq_one_letter_code
_entity_poly.pdbx_strand_id
1 'polypeptide(L)'
;MLWFNSLDAGPLTQAAGRFLAEHPGAPTLPFERGVRGLSALTAAVERWADSEPSDLDDGFVEGCGALLALVLLDHVGDGGYVCREEAHRVRLGEYGFVDPFSAVREALEADDPREAIVSAVSRAEAEASGRAGVGRATRLLAETLLTRRPGLHIEQTFGVEVTLNKDIRIDLTRVLRATDDQPEQTARLAIEKLVTMLPRAGDEARPSVIPLAEVEGRLLPRITAPGFARSLQAHGTLASAPRLEGAIEITLVVAHEDRSRYVAAHELLVWGMSFEQALALAIGNLAQRSENARFARIETDAGAMVMARTRDGLDAARLLLPTLEDVIGQELGRPFLVAIPHRDTLLACADRPELVEALRERAADDAAHAPHKISERLFRIEAGRISLARP
;
A
#
# COMPACT_ATOMS: atom_id res chain seq x y z
N MET A 1 -40.83 2.05 -19.72
CA MET A 1 -40.19 1.80 -18.41
C MET A 1 -38.85 1.12 -18.70
N LEU A 2 -37.74 1.63 -18.16
CA LEU A 2 -36.41 1.06 -18.40
C LEU A 2 -36.30 -0.27 -17.67
N TRP A 3 -35.72 -1.27 -18.33
CA TRP A 3 -35.73 -2.65 -17.85
C TRP A 3 -34.94 -2.84 -16.55
N PHE A 4 -33.92 -2.03 -16.36
CA PHE A 4 -33.00 -2.07 -15.22
C PHE A 4 -33.58 -1.47 -13.94
N ASN A 5 -34.79 -0.88 -13.97
CA ASN A 5 -35.48 -0.41 -12.76
C ASN A 5 -35.85 -1.56 -11.80
N SER A 6 -35.74 -2.81 -12.25
CA SER A 6 -35.97 -4.01 -11.45
C SER A 6 -34.70 -4.59 -10.82
N LEU A 7 -33.52 -4.03 -11.13
CA LEU A 7 -32.24 -4.49 -10.58
C LEU A 7 -31.94 -3.82 -9.23
N ASP A 8 -31.24 -4.56 -8.37
CA ASP A 8 -30.64 -4.00 -7.14
C ASP A 8 -29.34 -3.25 -7.47
N ALA A 9 -29.49 -2.07 -8.08
CA ALA A 9 -28.39 -1.27 -8.61
C ALA A 9 -28.24 0.11 -7.95
N GLY A 10 -29.05 0.39 -6.92
CA GLY A 10 -28.99 1.64 -6.15
C GLY A 10 -28.92 2.90 -7.03
N PRO A 11 -27.95 3.82 -6.81
CA PRO A 11 -27.83 5.07 -7.56
C PRO A 11 -27.48 4.88 -9.05
N LEU A 12 -26.98 3.71 -9.46
CA LEU A 12 -26.63 3.43 -10.86
C LEU A 12 -27.85 3.53 -11.79
N THR A 13 -29.02 3.12 -11.30
CA THR A 13 -30.29 3.23 -12.03
C THR A 13 -30.61 4.68 -12.38
N GLN A 14 -30.40 5.60 -11.43
CA GLN A 14 -30.67 7.02 -11.62
C GLN A 14 -29.65 7.65 -12.56
N ALA A 15 -28.36 7.35 -12.38
CA ALA A 15 -27.28 7.84 -13.24
C ALA A 15 -27.48 7.40 -14.69
N ALA A 16 -27.75 6.10 -14.93
CA ALA A 16 -28.03 5.56 -16.25
C ALA A 16 -29.29 6.16 -16.88
N GLY A 17 -30.37 6.33 -16.10
CA GLY A 17 -31.61 6.95 -16.57
C GLY A 17 -31.42 8.41 -17.00
N ARG A 18 -30.68 9.19 -16.22
CA ARG A 18 -30.34 10.59 -16.55
C ARG A 18 -29.46 10.65 -17.79
N PHE A 19 -28.43 9.82 -17.86
CA PHE A 19 -27.52 9.75 -19.01
C PHE A 19 -28.27 9.47 -20.31
N LEU A 20 -29.14 8.45 -20.35
CA LEU A 20 -29.95 8.11 -21.53
C LEU A 20 -30.94 9.21 -21.93
N ALA A 21 -31.35 10.08 -21.00
CA ALA A 21 -32.33 11.13 -21.27
C ALA A 21 -31.69 12.45 -21.71
N GLU A 22 -30.51 12.77 -21.18
CA GLU A 22 -29.96 14.14 -21.22
C GLU A 22 -28.62 14.24 -21.94
N HIS A 23 -27.84 13.16 -22.02
CA HIS A 23 -26.47 13.25 -22.52
C HIS A 23 -26.37 13.02 -24.04
N PRO A 24 -25.72 13.91 -24.81
CA PRO A 24 -25.64 13.81 -26.27
C PRO A 24 -24.86 12.58 -26.75
N GLY A 25 -23.89 12.11 -25.94
CA GLY A 25 -23.12 10.88 -26.21
C GLY A 25 -23.85 9.57 -25.87
N ALA A 26 -25.06 9.61 -25.30
CA ALA A 26 -25.72 8.39 -24.84
C ALA A 26 -26.14 7.44 -25.99
N PRO A 27 -26.23 6.12 -25.74
CA PRO A 27 -26.83 5.17 -26.67
C PRO A 27 -28.27 5.54 -27.06
N THR A 28 -28.68 5.19 -28.28
CA THR A 28 -30.04 5.45 -28.74
C THR A 28 -31.07 4.61 -27.99
N LEU A 29 -32.23 5.22 -27.70
CA LEU A 29 -33.35 4.51 -27.09
C LEU A 29 -34.14 3.69 -28.14
N PRO A 30 -34.72 2.54 -27.75
CA PRO A 30 -34.66 1.95 -26.41
C PRO A 30 -33.31 1.27 -26.11
N PHE A 31 -32.76 1.49 -24.90
CA PHE A 31 -31.57 0.76 -24.46
C PHE A 31 -31.94 -0.70 -24.14
N GLU A 32 -31.46 -1.63 -24.96
CA GLU A 32 -31.80 -3.06 -24.87
C GLU A 32 -30.98 -3.79 -23.78
N ARG A 33 -31.37 -5.04 -23.48
CA ARG A 33 -30.68 -5.92 -22.53
C ARG A 33 -29.54 -6.69 -23.20
N GLY A 34 -28.67 -7.29 -22.37
CA GLY A 34 -27.66 -8.26 -22.80
C GLY A 34 -26.75 -7.76 -23.92
N VAL A 35 -26.45 -8.63 -24.90
CA VAL A 35 -25.50 -8.36 -25.98
C VAL A 35 -25.87 -7.12 -26.80
N ARG A 36 -27.16 -6.84 -27.01
CA ARG A 36 -27.61 -5.66 -27.76
C ARG A 36 -27.37 -4.37 -26.98
N GLY A 37 -27.64 -4.37 -25.68
CA GLY A 37 -27.31 -3.27 -24.78
C GLY A 37 -25.80 -3.01 -24.73
N LEU A 38 -25.01 -4.07 -24.57
CA LEU A 38 -23.54 -3.97 -24.59
C LEU A 38 -23.03 -3.41 -25.92
N SER A 39 -23.55 -3.91 -27.06
CA SER A 39 -23.14 -3.42 -28.39
C SER A 39 -23.48 -1.94 -28.58
N ALA A 40 -24.65 -1.51 -28.12
CA ALA A 40 -25.06 -0.11 -28.20
C ALA A 40 -24.20 0.81 -27.33
N LEU A 41 -23.83 0.32 -26.13
CA LEU A 41 -22.90 1.00 -25.23
C LEU A 41 -21.50 1.12 -25.85
N THR A 42 -20.93 0.01 -26.33
CA THR A 42 -19.61 0.02 -26.98
C THR A 42 -19.57 0.98 -28.17
N ALA A 43 -20.62 0.98 -29.00
CA ALA A 43 -20.71 1.91 -30.11
C ALA A 43 -20.80 3.39 -29.66
N ALA A 44 -21.38 3.67 -28.49
CA ALA A 44 -21.39 5.01 -27.91
C ALA A 44 -20.00 5.43 -27.42
N VAL A 45 -19.27 4.52 -26.77
CA VAL A 45 -17.87 4.74 -26.34
C VAL A 45 -16.96 5.01 -27.53
N GLU A 46 -17.02 4.20 -28.59
CA GLU A 46 -16.22 4.41 -29.83
C GLU A 46 -16.49 5.79 -30.44
N ARG A 47 -17.77 6.15 -30.63
CA ARG A 47 -18.14 7.47 -31.20
C ARG A 47 -17.64 8.63 -30.34
N TRP A 48 -17.60 8.46 -29.02
CA TRP A 48 -17.15 9.50 -28.10
C TRP A 48 -15.63 9.60 -28.09
N ALA A 49 -14.91 8.48 -28.15
CA ALA A 49 -13.45 8.46 -28.27
C ALA A 49 -12.96 9.15 -29.55
N ASP A 50 -13.70 9.00 -30.66
CA ASP A 50 -13.40 9.65 -31.94
C ASP A 50 -13.69 11.16 -31.97
N SER A 51 -14.47 11.68 -31.02
CA SER A 51 -14.75 13.11 -30.92
C SER A 51 -13.62 13.79 -30.14
N GLU A 52 -12.98 14.85 -30.66
CA GLU A 52 -11.90 15.58 -29.96
C GLU A 52 -12.38 16.13 -28.60
N PRO A 53 -12.11 15.47 -27.46
CA PRO A 53 -12.57 15.95 -26.17
C PRO A 53 -11.47 16.85 -25.61
N SER A 54 -11.78 18.12 -25.34
CA SER A 54 -10.80 19.01 -24.69
C SER A 54 -10.58 18.69 -23.21
N ASP A 55 -11.34 17.77 -22.61
CA ASP A 55 -11.16 17.14 -21.30
C ASP A 55 -12.07 15.89 -21.23
N LEU A 56 -11.73 14.86 -20.44
CA LEU A 56 -12.61 13.71 -20.19
C LEU A 56 -13.92 14.20 -19.54
N ASP A 57 -15.05 14.03 -20.22
CA ASP A 57 -16.37 14.36 -19.67
C ASP A 57 -16.75 13.33 -18.60
N ASP A 58 -16.62 13.74 -17.33
CA ASP A 58 -16.99 12.92 -16.17
C ASP A 58 -18.45 12.43 -16.24
N GLY A 59 -19.36 13.22 -16.84
CA GLY A 59 -20.76 12.85 -17.03
C GLY A 59 -20.93 11.70 -18.03
N PHE A 60 -20.11 11.65 -19.08
CA PHE A 60 -20.09 10.54 -20.03
C PHE A 60 -19.57 9.25 -19.38
N VAL A 61 -18.46 9.34 -18.64
CA VAL A 61 -17.88 8.19 -17.93
C VAL A 61 -18.84 7.66 -16.86
N GLU A 62 -19.46 8.54 -16.07
CA GLU A 62 -20.45 8.17 -15.06
C GLU A 62 -21.64 7.44 -15.72
N GLY A 63 -22.19 8.01 -16.79
CA GLY A 63 -23.34 7.46 -17.49
C GLY A 63 -23.08 6.11 -18.16
N CYS A 64 -21.99 6.01 -18.92
CA CYS A 64 -21.59 4.76 -19.57
C CYS A 64 -21.18 3.70 -18.54
N GLY A 65 -20.47 4.08 -17.48
CA GLY A 65 -20.10 3.17 -16.38
C GLY A 65 -21.35 2.63 -15.67
N ALA A 66 -22.35 3.47 -15.43
CA ALA A 66 -23.62 3.03 -14.88
C ALA A 66 -24.35 2.05 -15.81
N LEU A 67 -24.42 2.34 -17.12
CA LEU A 67 -25.03 1.40 -18.09
C LEU A 67 -24.28 0.07 -18.17
N LEU A 68 -22.93 0.10 -18.17
CA LEU A 68 -22.11 -1.11 -18.16
C LEU A 68 -22.39 -1.95 -16.91
N ALA A 69 -22.46 -1.32 -15.74
CA ALA A 69 -22.79 -1.98 -14.49
C ALA A 69 -24.15 -2.71 -14.57
N LEU A 70 -25.17 -2.05 -15.11
CA LEU A 70 -26.52 -2.60 -15.23
C LEU A 70 -26.55 -3.79 -16.20
N VAL A 71 -25.85 -3.70 -17.33
CA VAL A 71 -25.72 -4.81 -18.29
C VAL A 71 -25.02 -6.00 -17.64
N LEU A 72 -23.95 -5.77 -16.88
CA LEU A 72 -23.23 -6.82 -16.17
C LEU A 72 -24.08 -7.47 -15.07
N LEU A 73 -24.83 -6.67 -14.30
CA LEU A 73 -25.73 -7.17 -13.25
C LEU A 73 -26.86 -8.03 -13.83
N ASP A 74 -27.47 -7.61 -14.94
CA ASP A 74 -28.49 -8.41 -15.65
C ASP A 74 -27.89 -9.70 -16.24
N HIS A 75 -26.67 -9.62 -16.77
CA HIS A 75 -25.99 -10.77 -17.38
C HIS A 75 -25.59 -11.83 -16.35
N VAL A 76 -24.95 -11.42 -15.25
CA VAL A 76 -24.47 -12.35 -14.22
C VAL A 76 -25.64 -12.87 -13.38
N GLY A 77 -26.66 -12.04 -13.12
CA GLY A 77 -27.87 -12.42 -12.39
C GLY A 77 -27.72 -12.60 -10.88
N ASP A 78 -26.49 -12.78 -10.38
CA ASP A 78 -26.12 -12.71 -8.97
C ASP A 78 -25.13 -11.56 -8.78
N GLY A 79 -25.50 -10.59 -7.95
CA GLY A 79 -24.72 -9.37 -7.78
C GLY A 79 -25.61 -8.23 -7.32
N GLY A 80 -25.00 -7.07 -7.14
CA GLY A 80 -25.73 -5.87 -6.79
C GLY A 80 -24.81 -4.70 -6.50
N TYR A 81 -25.44 -3.55 -6.35
CA TYR A 81 -24.78 -2.38 -5.78
C TYR A 81 -24.54 -2.60 -4.29
N VAL A 82 -23.34 -2.26 -3.82
CA VAL A 82 -23.01 -2.23 -2.40
C VAL A 82 -22.31 -0.92 -2.04
N CYS A 83 -22.57 -0.45 -0.82
CA CYS A 83 -21.98 0.80 -0.30
C CYS A 83 -21.55 0.63 1.15
N ARG A 84 -20.38 1.19 1.46
CA ARG A 84 -19.82 1.21 2.81
C ARG A 84 -18.97 2.48 2.97
N GLU A 85 -19.26 3.28 4.01
CA GLU A 85 -18.51 4.52 4.31
C GLU A 85 -18.35 5.43 3.09
N GLU A 86 -19.45 5.68 2.36
CA GLU A 86 -19.49 6.48 1.13
C GLU A 86 -18.72 5.90 -0.08
N ALA A 87 -18.05 4.76 0.08
CA ALA A 87 -17.49 4.02 -1.03
C ALA A 87 -18.58 3.21 -1.74
N HIS A 88 -18.72 3.41 -3.04
CA HIS A 88 -19.67 2.70 -3.89
C HIS A 88 -18.95 1.63 -4.72
N ARG A 89 -19.56 0.45 -4.84
CA ARG A 89 -19.00 -0.70 -5.59
C ARG A 89 -20.10 -1.51 -6.27
N VAL A 90 -19.71 -2.25 -7.31
CA VAL A 90 -20.56 -3.24 -7.98
C VAL A 90 -20.02 -4.63 -7.67
N ARG A 91 -20.80 -5.42 -6.93
CA ARG A 91 -20.51 -6.83 -6.66
C ARG A 91 -21.11 -7.68 -7.78
N LEU A 92 -20.31 -8.57 -8.36
CA LEU A 92 -20.76 -9.57 -9.33
C LEU A 92 -20.44 -10.97 -8.80
N GLY A 93 -21.40 -11.88 -8.92
CA GLY A 93 -21.34 -13.21 -8.30
C GLY A 93 -21.24 -13.12 -6.78
N GLU A 94 -20.75 -14.19 -6.16
CA GLU A 94 -20.66 -14.30 -4.71
C GLU A 94 -19.66 -13.28 -4.12
N TYR A 95 -18.46 -13.19 -4.72
CA TYR A 95 -17.33 -12.43 -4.18
C TYR A 95 -16.66 -11.44 -5.14
N GLY A 96 -17.06 -11.43 -6.42
CA GLY A 96 -16.39 -10.62 -7.44
C GLY A 96 -16.73 -9.14 -7.32
N PHE A 97 -15.78 -8.29 -7.68
CA PHE A 97 -15.98 -6.83 -7.73
C PHE A 97 -15.48 -6.26 -9.03
N VAL A 98 -16.22 -5.29 -9.56
CA VAL A 98 -15.82 -4.56 -10.77
C VAL A 98 -15.95 -3.07 -10.59
N ASP A 99 -15.08 -2.34 -11.28
CA ASP A 99 -15.18 -0.90 -11.45
C ASP A 99 -15.55 -0.59 -12.92
N PRO A 100 -16.84 -0.46 -13.22
CA PRO A 100 -17.30 -0.21 -14.58
C PRO A 100 -16.95 1.20 -15.06
N PHE A 101 -16.68 2.15 -14.15
CA PHE A 101 -16.31 3.52 -14.51
C PHE A 101 -14.85 3.57 -14.98
N SER A 102 -13.96 2.91 -14.24
CA SER A 102 -12.57 2.76 -14.67
C SER A 102 -12.47 1.99 -15.98
N ALA A 103 -13.29 0.95 -16.19
CA ALA A 103 -13.36 0.24 -17.47
C ALA A 103 -13.74 1.14 -18.66
N VAL A 104 -14.69 2.06 -18.47
CA VAL A 104 -15.05 3.02 -19.53
C VAL A 104 -13.95 4.05 -19.77
N ARG A 105 -13.32 4.55 -18.70
CA ARG A 105 -12.18 5.49 -18.83
C ARG A 105 -11.02 4.87 -19.59
N GLU A 106 -10.63 3.65 -19.21
CA GLU A 106 -9.61 2.87 -19.91
C GLU A 106 -9.96 2.67 -21.39
N ALA A 107 -11.23 2.43 -21.71
CA ALA A 107 -11.67 2.28 -23.10
C ALA A 107 -11.60 3.58 -23.90
N LEU A 108 -11.88 4.74 -23.30
CA LEU A 108 -11.75 6.04 -23.96
C LEU A 108 -10.28 6.42 -24.23
N GLU A 109 -9.36 5.93 -23.41
CA GLU A 109 -7.92 6.18 -23.53
C GLU A 109 -7.20 5.13 -24.41
N ALA A 110 -7.88 4.05 -24.78
CA ALA A 110 -7.31 2.95 -25.54
C ALA A 110 -7.28 3.22 -27.05
N ASP A 111 -6.29 2.67 -27.74
CA ASP A 111 -6.21 2.67 -29.21
C ASP A 111 -7.41 1.96 -29.86
N ASP A 112 -7.94 0.92 -29.20
CA ASP A 112 -9.16 0.21 -29.59
C ASP A 112 -10.15 0.18 -28.39
N PRO A 113 -11.10 1.13 -28.33
CA PRO A 113 -12.09 1.20 -27.27
C PRO A 113 -12.98 -0.05 -27.18
N ARG A 114 -13.25 -0.71 -28.31
CA ARG A 114 -14.07 -1.93 -28.35
C ARG A 114 -13.34 -3.08 -27.71
N GLU A 115 -12.08 -3.30 -28.06
CA GLU A 115 -11.26 -4.34 -27.44
C GLU A 115 -11.12 -4.12 -25.92
N ALA A 116 -10.94 -2.87 -25.49
CA ALA A 116 -10.89 -2.52 -24.07
C ALA A 116 -12.19 -2.90 -23.32
N ILE A 117 -13.36 -2.59 -23.88
CA ILE A 117 -14.66 -2.98 -23.28
C ILE A 117 -14.83 -4.51 -23.26
N VAL A 118 -14.47 -5.21 -24.35
CA VAL A 118 -14.54 -6.69 -24.39
C VAL A 118 -13.64 -7.32 -23.32
N SER A 119 -12.42 -6.79 -23.15
CA SER A 119 -11.49 -7.22 -22.11
C SER A 119 -12.06 -6.96 -20.71
N ALA A 120 -12.65 -5.78 -20.47
CA ALA A 120 -13.28 -5.45 -19.20
C ALA A 120 -14.46 -6.37 -18.86
N VAL A 121 -15.33 -6.68 -19.83
CA VAL A 121 -16.44 -7.64 -19.63
C VAL A 121 -15.91 -9.04 -19.35
N SER A 122 -14.87 -9.49 -20.06
CA SER A 122 -14.24 -10.79 -19.83
C SER A 122 -13.63 -10.88 -18.42
N ARG A 123 -13.01 -9.80 -17.94
CA ARG A 123 -12.52 -9.69 -16.55
C ARG A 123 -13.66 -9.73 -15.54
N ALA A 124 -14.77 -9.02 -15.82
CA ALA A 124 -15.96 -9.01 -14.97
C ALA A 124 -16.59 -10.41 -14.82
N GLU A 125 -16.70 -11.17 -15.90
CA GLU A 125 -17.17 -12.56 -15.88
C GLU A 125 -16.21 -13.49 -15.10
N ALA A 126 -14.89 -13.26 -15.23
CA ALA A 126 -13.88 -14.01 -14.49
C ALA A 126 -13.91 -13.67 -12.99
N GLU A 127 -14.11 -12.42 -12.60
CA GLU A 127 -14.35 -11.97 -11.23
C GLU A 127 -15.60 -12.63 -10.66
N ALA A 128 -16.73 -12.56 -11.37
CA ALA A 128 -18.01 -13.11 -10.95
C ALA A 128 -17.96 -14.63 -10.70
N SER A 129 -17.21 -15.36 -11.53
CA SER A 129 -17.01 -16.80 -11.40
C SER A 129 -15.85 -17.20 -10.47
N GLY A 130 -15.22 -16.23 -9.79
CA GLY A 130 -14.12 -16.48 -8.87
C GLY A 130 -12.85 -17.02 -9.55
N ARG A 131 -12.63 -16.71 -10.83
CA ARG A 131 -11.46 -17.11 -11.62
C ARG A 131 -10.39 -16.02 -11.73
N ALA A 132 -10.72 -14.76 -11.45
CA ALA A 132 -9.78 -13.64 -11.46
C ALA A 132 -9.96 -12.72 -10.24
N GLY A 133 -8.95 -11.87 -10.02
CA GLY A 133 -8.94 -10.76 -9.05
C GLY A 133 -9.51 -11.08 -7.67
N VAL A 134 -10.39 -10.22 -7.17
CA VAL A 134 -10.97 -10.28 -5.82
C VAL A 134 -11.81 -11.54 -5.65
N GLY A 135 -12.63 -11.89 -6.64
CA GLY A 135 -13.47 -13.07 -6.61
C GLY A 135 -12.65 -14.35 -6.43
N ARG A 136 -11.53 -14.48 -7.15
CA ARG A 136 -10.61 -15.63 -7.01
C ARG A 136 -9.97 -15.67 -5.63
N ALA A 137 -9.41 -14.55 -5.17
CA ALA A 137 -8.72 -14.50 -3.88
C ALA A 137 -9.67 -14.85 -2.72
N THR A 138 -10.88 -14.30 -2.74
CA THR A 138 -11.90 -14.52 -1.70
C THR A 138 -12.47 -15.95 -1.76
N ARG A 139 -12.72 -16.51 -2.95
CA ARG A 139 -13.10 -17.93 -3.09
C ARG A 139 -12.04 -18.86 -2.50
N LEU A 140 -10.77 -18.66 -2.86
CA LEU A 140 -9.66 -19.45 -2.33
C LEU A 140 -9.52 -19.28 -0.81
N LEU A 141 -9.76 -18.08 -0.28
CA LEU A 141 -9.81 -17.83 1.16
C LEU A 141 -10.92 -18.66 1.82
N ALA A 142 -12.14 -18.63 1.29
CA ALA A 142 -13.26 -19.41 1.81
C ALA A 142 -12.96 -20.92 1.81
N GLU A 143 -12.48 -21.47 0.69
CA GLU A 143 -12.07 -22.89 0.57
C GLU A 143 -11.00 -23.26 1.60
N THR A 144 -10.01 -22.39 1.79
CA THR A 144 -8.90 -22.61 2.71
C THR A 144 -9.35 -22.52 4.17
N LEU A 145 -10.22 -21.57 4.50
CA LEU A 145 -10.80 -21.44 5.84
C LEU A 145 -11.61 -22.69 6.20
N LEU A 146 -12.47 -23.17 5.30
CA LEU A 146 -13.25 -24.40 5.52
C LEU A 146 -12.34 -25.59 5.84
N THR A 147 -11.21 -25.71 5.15
CA THR A 147 -10.30 -26.86 5.31
C THR A 147 -9.37 -26.72 6.53
N ARG A 148 -8.80 -25.53 6.73
CA ARG A 148 -7.71 -25.30 7.71
C ARG A 148 -8.19 -24.68 9.01
N ARG A 149 -9.32 -23.98 9.01
CA ARG A 149 -9.84 -23.16 10.10
C ARG A 149 -11.38 -23.20 10.14
N PRO A 150 -12.02 -24.38 10.27
CA PRO A 150 -13.48 -24.55 10.08
C PRO A 150 -14.38 -23.73 11.03
N GLY A 151 -13.82 -23.17 12.11
CA GLY A 151 -14.53 -22.23 12.99
C GLY A 151 -14.50 -20.76 12.52
N LEU A 152 -13.82 -20.46 11.42
CA LEU A 152 -13.79 -19.16 10.77
C LEU A 152 -14.56 -19.21 9.44
N HIS A 153 -15.39 -18.21 9.19
CA HIS A 153 -16.11 -18.03 7.93
C HIS A 153 -16.20 -16.55 7.58
N ILE A 154 -16.37 -16.27 6.29
CA ILE A 154 -16.55 -14.91 5.79
C ILE A 154 -17.95 -14.44 6.16
N GLU A 155 -18.05 -13.29 6.84
CA GLU A 155 -19.33 -12.65 7.15
C GLU A 155 -19.64 -11.53 6.15
N GLN A 156 -18.61 -10.77 5.75
CA GLN A 156 -18.77 -9.63 4.84
C GLN A 156 -17.57 -9.47 3.92
N THR A 157 -17.82 -8.95 2.72
CA THR A 157 -16.81 -8.62 1.72
C THR A 157 -17.10 -7.25 1.11
N PHE A 158 -16.08 -6.42 0.93
CA PHE A 158 -16.19 -5.14 0.26
C PHE A 158 -14.90 -4.85 -0.54
N GLY A 159 -14.91 -5.19 -1.82
CA GLY A 159 -13.70 -5.18 -2.64
C GLY A 159 -12.63 -6.09 -2.03
N VAL A 160 -11.43 -5.54 -1.83
CA VAL A 160 -10.28 -6.29 -1.28
C VAL A 160 -10.39 -6.59 0.22
N GLU A 161 -11.36 -5.98 0.91
CA GLU A 161 -11.54 -6.16 2.34
C GLU A 161 -12.51 -7.28 2.65
N VAL A 162 -12.09 -8.19 3.51
CA VAL A 162 -12.88 -9.34 3.96
C VAL A 162 -12.97 -9.32 5.48
N THR A 163 -14.18 -9.35 6.00
CA THR A 163 -14.46 -9.53 7.44
C THR A 163 -14.88 -10.96 7.67
N LEU A 164 -14.14 -11.66 8.52
CA LEU A 164 -14.53 -12.96 9.05
C LEU A 164 -15.31 -12.78 10.34
N ASN A 165 -16.04 -13.82 10.73
CA ASN A 165 -16.61 -13.92 12.06
C ASN A 165 -15.56 -13.67 13.15
N LYS A 166 -16.01 -13.13 14.29
CA LYS A 166 -15.15 -12.65 15.40
C LYS A 166 -14.36 -11.38 15.07
N ASP A 167 -14.91 -10.54 14.19
CA ASP A 167 -14.38 -9.22 13.82
C ASP A 167 -12.94 -9.25 13.25
N ILE A 168 -12.53 -10.38 12.65
CA ILE A 168 -11.21 -10.48 12.02
C ILE A 168 -11.29 -9.84 10.64
N ARG A 169 -10.56 -8.74 10.45
CA ARG A 169 -10.47 -8.04 9.17
C ARG A 169 -9.21 -8.43 8.41
N ILE A 170 -9.37 -8.70 7.12
CA ILE A 170 -8.32 -9.11 6.20
C ILE A 170 -8.33 -8.16 5.01
N ASP A 171 -7.15 -7.66 4.63
CA ASP A 171 -6.93 -6.92 3.40
C ASP A 171 -6.20 -7.81 2.38
N LEU A 172 -6.86 -8.10 1.26
CA LEU A 172 -6.35 -8.97 0.20
C LEU A 172 -5.45 -8.25 -0.82
N THR A 173 -5.22 -6.94 -0.70
CA THR A 173 -4.42 -6.13 -1.65
C THR A 173 -3.05 -6.76 -1.93
N ARG A 174 -2.37 -7.26 -0.89
CA ARG A 174 -1.05 -7.90 -1.05
C ARG A 174 -1.12 -9.23 -1.79
N VAL A 175 -2.16 -10.02 -1.56
CA VAL A 175 -2.36 -11.29 -2.26
C VAL A 175 -2.65 -11.01 -3.73
N LEU A 176 -3.54 -10.07 -4.02
CA LEU A 176 -3.90 -9.69 -5.38
C LEU A 176 -2.68 -9.23 -6.19
N ARG A 177 -1.93 -8.25 -5.66
CA ARG A 177 -0.71 -7.75 -6.33
C ARG A 177 0.34 -8.83 -6.59
N ALA A 178 0.44 -9.83 -5.72
CA ALA A 178 1.42 -10.89 -5.87
C ALA A 178 0.96 -12.03 -6.79
N THR A 179 -0.34 -12.09 -7.13
CA THR A 179 -0.93 -13.29 -7.74
C THR A 179 -1.77 -13.02 -8.98
N ASP A 180 -1.99 -11.77 -9.39
CA ASP A 180 -2.94 -11.40 -10.44
C ASP A 180 -2.74 -12.22 -11.72
N ASP A 181 -1.52 -12.19 -12.27
CA ASP A 181 -1.11 -12.96 -13.46
C ASP A 181 -0.49 -14.33 -13.16
N GLN A 182 -0.61 -14.81 -11.91
CA GLN A 182 -0.01 -16.07 -11.49
C GLN A 182 -1.02 -17.23 -11.60
N PRO A 183 -0.53 -18.48 -11.79
CA PRO A 183 -1.39 -19.66 -11.73
C PRO A 183 -2.15 -19.78 -10.40
N GLU A 184 -3.34 -20.39 -10.41
CA GLU A 184 -4.17 -20.55 -9.22
C GLU A 184 -3.43 -21.20 -8.05
N GLN A 185 -2.52 -22.15 -8.32
CA GLN A 185 -1.72 -22.80 -7.29
C GLN A 185 -0.85 -21.80 -6.50
N THR A 186 -0.28 -20.79 -7.16
CA THR A 186 0.50 -19.73 -6.52
C THR A 186 -0.39 -18.86 -5.64
N ALA A 187 -1.58 -18.51 -6.14
CA ALA A 187 -2.59 -17.78 -5.36
C ALA A 187 -3.04 -18.56 -4.13
N ARG A 188 -3.26 -19.88 -4.28
CA ARG A 188 -3.64 -20.79 -3.19
C ARG A 188 -2.57 -20.82 -2.10
N LEU A 189 -1.29 -20.95 -2.46
CA LEU A 189 -0.18 -20.91 -1.49
C LEU A 189 -0.09 -19.57 -0.73
N ALA A 190 -0.32 -18.44 -1.42
CA ALA A 190 -0.35 -17.13 -0.79
C ALA A 190 -1.50 -17.00 0.22
N ILE A 191 -2.69 -17.51 -0.14
CA ILE A 191 -3.85 -17.56 0.75
C ILE A 191 -3.61 -18.51 1.93
N GLU A 192 -3.06 -19.71 1.71
CA GLU A 192 -2.73 -20.64 2.79
C GLU A 192 -1.79 -19.98 3.81
N LYS A 193 -0.74 -19.30 3.33
CA LYS A 193 0.16 -18.53 4.18
C LYS A 193 -0.58 -17.44 4.96
N LEU A 194 -1.50 -16.72 4.31
CA LEU A 194 -2.34 -15.72 4.99
C LEU A 194 -3.19 -16.36 6.09
N VAL A 195 -3.85 -17.48 5.82
CA VAL A 195 -4.69 -18.21 6.78
C VAL A 195 -3.87 -18.73 7.97
N THR A 196 -2.62 -19.15 7.76
CA THR A 196 -1.73 -19.54 8.87
C THR A 196 -1.41 -18.40 9.83
N MET A 197 -1.48 -17.15 9.37
CA MET A 197 -1.22 -15.96 10.17
C MET A 197 -2.47 -15.45 10.92
N LEU A 198 -3.66 -16.04 10.69
CA LEU A 198 -4.89 -15.59 11.35
C LEU A 198 -4.90 -15.99 12.85
N PRO A 199 -5.35 -15.10 13.76
CA PRO A 199 -5.46 -15.36 15.20
C PRO A 199 -6.28 -16.63 15.52
N ARG A 200 -5.92 -17.44 16.52
CA ARG A 200 -6.63 -18.69 16.86
C ARG A 200 -7.80 -18.44 17.82
N ALA A 201 -8.87 -19.22 17.70
CA ALA A 201 -10.03 -19.09 18.58
C ALA A 201 -9.65 -19.43 20.03
N GLY A 202 -9.86 -18.51 20.97
CA GLY A 202 -9.33 -18.56 22.34
C GLY A 202 -8.24 -17.51 22.60
N ASP A 203 -7.71 -16.88 21.54
CA ASP A 203 -6.97 -15.62 21.66
C ASP A 203 -7.98 -14.49 21.92
N GLU A 204 -8.38 -14.31 23.18
CA GLU A 204 -8.80 -12.99 23.64
C GLU A 204 -7.62 -12.04 23.44
N ALA A 205 -7.58 -11.38 22.28
CA ALA A 205 -6.93 -10.11 22.01
C ALA A 205 -5.59 -9.82 22.72
N ARG A 206 -4.60 -10.71 22.61
CA ARG A 206 -3.19 -10.31 22.44
C ARG A 206 -2.55 -11.29 21.46
N PRO A 207 -1.91 -10.85 20.36
CA PRO A 207 -0.96 -11.74 19.69
C PRO A 207 -0.02 -12.26 20.78
N SER A 208 0.28 -13.56 20.80
CA SER A 208 1.23 -14.10 21.79
C SER A 208 2.50 -13.27 21.71
N VAL A 209 2.68 -12.35 22.67
CA VAL A 209 3.81 -11.43 22.65
C VAL A 209 5.02 -12.30 22.89
N ILE A 210 5.92 -12.34 21.90
CA ILE A 210 7.15 -13.12 22.02
C ILE A 210 7.90 -12.55 23.24
N PRO A 211 8.28 -13.38 24.22
CA PRO A 211 9.00 -12.92 25.40
C PRO A 211 10.25 -12.12 25.02
N LEU A 212 10.56 -11.06 25.78
CA LEU A 212 11.70 -10.19 25.51
C LEU A 212 13.00 -11.00 25.33
N ALA A 213 13.23 -12.00 26.18
CA ALA A 213 14.41 -12.87 26.13
C ALA A 213 14.63 -13.57 24.77
N GLU A 214 13.58 -13.80 23.99
CA GLU A 214 13.70 -14.44 22.68
C GLU A 214 13.99 -13.44 21.54
N VAL A 215 13.74 -12.15 21.77
CA VAL A 215 13.84 -11.09 20.74
C VAL A 215 14.87 -10.02 21.08
N GLU A 216 15.38 -9.96 22.31
CA GLU A 216 16.21 -8.87 22.81
C GLU A 216 17.44 -8.63 21.93
N GLY A 217 18.19 -9.68 21.56
CA GLY A 217 19.37 -9.56 20.68
C GLY A 217 19.04 -9.27 19.20
N ARG A 218 17.76 -9.24 18.84
CA ARG A 218 17.26 -8.97 17.47
C ARG A 218 16.47 -7.68 17.38
N LEU A 219 16.27 -6.98 18.51
CA LEU A 219 15.60 -5.70 18.56
C LEU A 219 16.52 -4.62 17.96
N LEU A 220 16.01 -3.87 16.99
CA LEU A 220 16.76 -2.81 16.31
C LEU A 220 15.91 -1.54 16.15
N PRO A 221 16.53 -0.35 16.16
CA PRO A 221 15.83 0.87 15.87
C PRO A 221 15.63 0.98 14.35
N ARG A 222 14.53 1.60 13.95
CA ARG A 222 14.26 1.97 12.56
C ARG A 222 13.84 3.43 12.53
N ILE A 223 14.47 4.21 11.65
CA ILE A 223 14.01 5.55 11.33
C ILE A 223 12.99 5.46 10.19
N THR A 224 11.87 6.15 10.33
CA THR A 224 10.77 6.21 9.37
C THR A 224 10.33 7.64 9.11
N ALA A 225 9.57 7.86 8.04
CA ALA A 225 8.99 9.16 7.75
C ALA A 225 8.06 9.64 8.88
N PRO A 226 7.90 10.97 9.06
CA PRO A 226 6.93 11.52 9.99
C PRO A 226 5.52 10.99 9.74
N GLY A 227 4.87 10.46 10.78
CA GLY A 227 3.50 9.95 10.70
C GLY A 227 3.37 8.54 10.14
N PHE A 228 4.49 7.85 9.88
CA PHE A 228 4.50 6.46 9.44
C PHE A 228 3.76 5.53 10.42
N ALA A 229 3.95 5.71 11.73
CA ALA A 229 3.23 4.89 12.70
C ALA A 229 1.70 5.11 12.65
N ARG A 230 1.27 6.35 12.32
CA ARG A 230 -0.16 6.68 12.15
C ARG A 230 -0.76 6.04 10.91
N SER A 231 -0.03 5.99 9.79
CA SER A 231 -0.53 5.35 8.57
C SER A 231 -0.77 3.84 8.73
N LEU A 232 -0.18 3.21 9.76
CA LEU A 232 -0.35 1.80 10.09
C LEU A 232 -1.32 1.54 11.26
N GLN A 233 -1.98 2.57 11.82
CA GLN A 233 -2.86 2.43 12.99
C GLN A 233 -4.02 1.45 12.80
N ALA A 234 -4.50 1.28 11.57
CA ALA A 234 -5.50 0.26 11.22
C ALA A 234 -5.06 -1.18 11.56
N HIS A 235 -3.74 -1.41 11.71
CA HIS A 235 -3.14 -2.70 12.05
C HIS A 235 -2.58 -2.76 13.49
N GLY A 236 -2.88 -1.74 14.30
CA GLY A 236 -2.43 -1.60 15.69
C GLY A 236 -1.40 -0.48 15.90
N THR A 237 -1.35 0.03 17.13
CA THR A 237 -0.42 1.11 17.51
C THR A 237 1.02 0.60 17.57
N LEU A 238 1.89 1.14 16.73
CA LEU A 238 3.33 0.83 16.78
C LEU A 238 4.01 1.51 17.98
N ALA A 239 5.05 0.88 18.48
CA ALA A 239 6.01 1.53 19.37
C ALA A 239 6.82 2.52 18.56
N SER A 240 6.50 3.81 18.66
CA SER A 240 7.23 4.87 17.97
C SER A 240 7.28 6.17 18.78
N ALA A 241 8.22 7.04 18.43
CA ALA A 241 8.27 8.40 18.94
C ALA A 241 8.85 9.37 17.89
N PRO A 242 8.27 10.59 17.75
CA PRO A 242 8.86 11.63 16.93
C PRO A 242 10.20 12.10 17.53
N ARG A 243 11.13 12.51 16.65
CA ARG A 243 12.45 13.06 17.01
C ARG A 243 12.81 14.23 16.10
N LEU A 244 13.80 15.02 16.53
CA LEU A 244 14.37 16.12 15.75
C LEU A 244 13.28 17.07 15.22
N GLU A 245 12.48 17.62 16.13
CA GLU A 245 11.35 18.52 15.81
C GLU A 245 10.31 17.88 14.88
N GLY A 246 10.17 16.55 14.93
CA GLY A 246 9.23 15.80 14.11
C GLY A 246 9.68 15.59 12.66
N ALA A 247 10.94 15.92 12.34
CA ALA A 247 11.52 15.66 11.01
C ALA A 247 11.63 14.16 10.71
N ILE A 248 11.71 13.33 11.75
CA ILE A 248 11.73 11.86 11.64
C ILE A 248 10.89 11.23 12.75
N GLU A 249 10.52 9.98 12.53
CA GLU A 249 9.94 9.11 13.55
C GLU A 249 10.88 7.93 13.78
N ILE A 250 11.12 7.56 15.05
CA ILE A 250 11.84 6.34 15.40
C ILE A 250 10.82 5.29 15.83
N THR A 251 10.97 4.08 15.32
CA THR A 251 10.23 2.89 15.73
C THR A 251 11.19 1.72 16.01
N LEU A 252 10.65 0.61 16.47
CA LEU A 252 11.41 -0.59 16.83
C LEU A 252 11.00 -1.75 15.93
N VAL A 253 11.98 -2.57 15.55
CA VAL A 253 11.76 -3.79 14.78
C VAL A 253 12.47 -4.98 15.42
N VAL A 254 11.88 -6.16 15.27
CA VAL A 254 12.55 -7.43 15.52
C VAL A 254 13.04 -7.98 14.18
N ALA A 255 14.35 -8.17 14.06
CA ALA A 255 14.95 -8.76 12.87
C ALA A 255 14.77 -10.29 12.82
N HIS A 256 14.51 -10.79 11.62
CA HIS A 256 14.52 -12.19 11.21
C HIS A 256 15.38 -12.32 9.94
N GLU A 257 15.67 -13.55 9.50
CA GLU A 257 16.61 -13.83 8.40
C GLU A 257 16.39 -12.95 7.16
N ASP A 258 15.16 -12.89 6.64
CA ASP A 258 14.87 -12.12 5.40
C ASP A 258 13.95 -10.92 5.61
N ARG A 259 13.55 -10.63 6.86
CA ARG A 259 12.53 -9.61 7.13
C ARG A 259 12.64 -9.04 8.53
N SER A 260 11.99 -7.91 8.76
CA SER A 260 11.79 -7.39 10.11
C SER A 260 10.32 -7.17 10.38
N ARG A 261 9.93 -7.32 11.65
CA ARG A 261 8.57 -7.05 12.12
C ARG A 261 8.61 -5.83 13.02
N TYR A 262 7.70 -4.88 12.81
CA TYR A 262 7.54 -3.74 13.73
C TYR A 262 7.02 -4.21 15.09
N VAL A 263 7.52 -3.58 16.13
CA VAL A 263 7.09 -3.80 17.52
C VAL A 263 5.87 -2.91 17.79
N ALA A 264 4.80 -3.51 18.29
CA ALA A 264 3.61 -2.80 18.71
C ALA A 264 3.79 -2.21 20.12
N ALA A 265 3.11 -1.11 20.41
CA ALA A 265 3.20 -0.42 21.70
C ALA A 265 2.80 -1.33 22.88
N HIS A 266 1.83 -2.23 22.68
CA HIS A 266 1.39 -3.17 23.71
C HIS A 266 2.45 -4.25 24.04
N GLU A 267 3.38 -4.55 23.12
CA GLU A 267 4.45 -5.51 23.39
C GLU A 267 5.44 -4.94 24.42
N LEU A 268 5.73 -3.64 24.34
CA LEU A 268 6.55 -2.96 25.34
C LEU A 268 5.93 -3.04 26.74
N LEU A 269 4.60 -2.92 26.84
CA LEU A 269 3.88 -3.07 28.11
C LEU A 269 4.04 -4.48 28.68
N VAL A 270 3.99 -5.51 27.83
CA VAL A 270 4.18 -6.90 28.25
C VAL A 270 5.63 -7.18 28.65
N TRP A 271 6.60 -6.57 27.96
CA TRP A 271 8.01 -6.65 28.32
C TRP A 271 8.37 -5.82 29.56
N GLY A 272 7.44 -5.00 30.07
CA GLY A 272 7.70 -4.10 31.19
C GLY A 272 8.71 -3.00 30.86
N MET A 273 8.79 -2.58 29.59
CA MET A 273 9.74 -1.57 29.10
C MET A 273 9.01 -0.30 28.68
N SER A 274 9.63 0.85 28.97
CA SER A 274 9.30 2.09 28.26
C SER A 274 9.88 2.08 26.85
N PHE A 275 9.35 2.94 25.98
CA PHE A 275 9.92 3.13 24.64
C PHE A 275 11.41 3.51 24.70
N GLU A 276 11.80 4.41 25.61
CA GLU A 276 13.21 4.83 25.75
C GLU A 276 14.13 3.70 26.20
N GLN A 277 13.67 2.83 27.10
CA GLN A 277 14.44 1.64 27.52
C GLN A 277 14.63 0.67 26.36
N ALA A 278 13.55 0.41 25.60
CA ALA A 278 13.62 -0.49 24.44
C ALA A 278 14.46 0.10 23.30
N LEU A 279 14.40 1.42 23.11
CA LEU A 279 15.24 2.14 22.15
C LEU A 279 16.72 2.08 22.54
N ALA A 280 17.05 2.26 23.82
CA ALA A 280 18.43 2.14 24.30
C ALA A 280 18.99 0.73 24.07
N LEU A 281 18.21 -0.31 24.37
CA LEU A 281 18.56 -1.70 24.06
C LEU A 281 18.80 -1.91 22.56
N ALA A 282 17.88 -1.40 21.73
CA ALA A 282 17.96 -1.52 20.28
C ALA A 282 19.19 -0.81 19.70
N ILE A 283 19.54 0.39 20.21
CA ILE A 283 20.76 1.12 19.82
C ILE A 283 22.01 0.33 20.21
N GLY A 284 22.02 -0.33 21.37
CA GLY A 284 23.10 -1.24 21.77
C GLY A 284 23.30 -2.39 20.75
N ASN A 285 22.21 -3.03 20.34
CA ASN A 285 22.26 -4.08 19.30
C ASN A 285 22.71 -3.53 17.94
N LEU A 286 22.27 -2.33 17.57
CA LEU A 286 22.71 -1.67 16.34
C LEU A 286 24.21 -1.39 16.37
N ALA A 287 24.74 -0.95 17.52
CA ALA A 287 26.16 -0.69 17.71
C ALA A 287 26.97 -1.98 17.49
N GLN A 288 26.56 -3.09 18.12
CA GLN A 288 27.19 -4.39 17.93
C GLN A 288 27.17 -4.83 16.45
N ARG A 289 26.03 -4.66 15.76
CA ARG A 289 25.94 -4.97 14.31
C ARG A 289 26.77 -4.04 13.44
N SER A 290 27.11 -2.86 13.95
CA SER A 290 27.83 -1.83 13.21
C SER A 290 29.34 -1.83 13.47
N GLU A 291 29.86 -2.75 14.29
CA GLU A 291 31.31 -2.89 14.53
C GLU A 291 32.11 -3.03 13.24
N ASN A 292 31.54 -3.68 12.22
CA ASN A 292 32.15 -3.87 10.90
C ASN A 292 31.43 -3.07 9.79
N ALA A 293 30.60 -2.08 10.17
CA ALA A 293 29.90 -1.24 9.19
C ALA A 293 30.92 -0.48 8.33
N ARG A 294 30.77 -0.58 7.02
CA ARG A 294 31.66 0.09 6.07
C ARG A 294 31.07 1.44 5.67
N PHE A 295 31.80 2.49 5.99
CA PHE A 295 31.59 3.83 5.45
C PHE A 295 32.58 4.04 4.30
N ALA A 296 32.07 4.38 3.13
CA ALA A 296 32.88 4.63 1.95
C ALA A 296 33.01 6.13 1.74
N ARG A 297 34.25 6.58 1.54
CA ARG A 297 34.52 7.92 1.02
C ARG A 297 34.22 7.96 -0.48
N ILE A 298 33.46 8.96 -0.90
CA ILE A 298 33.10 9.22 -2.28
C ILE A 298 33.64 10.61 -2.62
N GLU A 299 34.47 10.70 -3.66
CA GLU A 299 34.91 11.98 -4.19
C GLU A 299 33.87 12.52 -5.18
N THR A 300 33.46 13.76 -4.98
CA THR A 300 32.56 14.52 -5.87
C THR A 300 33.28 15.76 -6.38
N ASP A 301 32.72 16.44 -7.39
CA ASP A 301 33.29 17.69 -7.90
C ASP A 301 33.37 18.80 -6.83
N ALA A 302 32.48 18.77 -5.82
CA ALA A 302 32.47 19.70 -4.68
C ALA A 302 33.40 19.25 -3.51
N GLY A 303 33.95 18.03 -3.59
CA GLY A 303 34.82 17.42 -2.59
C GLY A 303 34.25 16.11 -2.02
N ALA A 304 34.84 15.64 -0.93
CA ALA A 304 34.49 14.32 -0.38
C ALA A 304 33.17 14.28 0.40
N MET A 305 32.45 13.18 0.20
CA MET A 305 31.31 12.74 0.99
C MET A 305 31.59 11.36 1.60
N VAL A 306 30.86 11.02 2.64
CA VAL A 306 30.86 9.68 3.25
C VAL A 306 29.49 9.05 3.06
N MET A 307 29.46 7.79 2.62
CA MET A 307 28.25 7.01 2.44
C MET A 307 28.34 5.70 3.23
N ALA A 308 27.28 5.35 3.97
CA ALA A 308 27.16 4.01 4.54
C ALA A 308 26.87 2.98 3.44
N ARG A 309 27.62 1.87 3.39
CA ARG A 309 27.49 0.81 2.37
C ARG A 309 27.36 -0.57 3.01
N THR A 310 26.45 -0.72 3.95
CA THR A 310 26.33 -1.99 4.69
C THR A 310 25.36 -2.95 4.04
N ARG A 311 24.37 -2.45 3.28
CA ARG A 311 23.32 -3.24 2.59
C ARG A 311 22.50 -4.13 3.52
N ASP A 312 22.35 -3.72 4.78
CA ASP A 312 21.69 -4.52 5.82
C ASP A 312 20.32 -3.98 6.28
N GLY A 313 19.79 -2.94 5.64
CA GLY A 313 18.51 -2.36 6.05
C GLY A 313 18.61 -1.26 7.11
N LEU A 314 19.83 -0.92 7.59
CA LEU A 314 20.03 -0.14 8.82
C LEU A 314 20.88 1.12 8.62
N ASP A 315 21.25 1.47 7.39
CA ASP A 315 22.14 2.60 7.13
C ASP A 315 21.61 3.92 7.68
N ALA A 316 20.33 4.23 7.49
CA ALA A 316 19.72 5.41 8.11
C ALA A 316 19.73 5.35 9.65
N ALA A 317 19.51 4.17 10.23
CA ALA A 317 19.45 4.00 11.69
C ALA A 317 20.79 4.29 12.37
N ARG A 318 21.91 4.20 11.64
CA ARG A 318 23.25 4.54 12.15
C ARG A 318 23.41 6.01 12.51
N LEU A 319 22.49 6.88 12.08
CA LEU A 319 22.37 8.25 12.60
C LEU A 319 22.25 8.27 14.14
N LEU A 320 21.68 7.22 14.74
CA LEU A 320 21.43 7.12 16.18
C LEU A 320 22.64 6.60 16.98
N LEU A 321 23.73 6.20 16.32
CA LEU A 321 24.90 5.65 17.00
C LEU A 321 25.69 6.76 17.71
N PRO A 322 25.98 6.62 19.01
CA PRO A 322 26.79 7.62 19.74
C PRO A 322 28.20 7.81 19.15
N THR A 323 28.75 6.77 18.51
CA THR A 323 30.10 6.78 17.92
C THR A 323 30.15 7.34 16.49
N LEU A 324 29.00 7.72 15.91
CA LEU A 324 28.94 8.20 14.53
C LEU A 324 29.82 9.43 14.27
N GLU A 325 29.84 10.38 15.22
CA GLU A 325 30.66 11.59 15.11
C GLU A 325 32.16 11.31 15.12
N ASP A 326 32.59 10.28 15.86
CA ASP A 326 33.99 9.86 15.87
C ASP A 326 34.38 9.20 14.55
N VAL A 327 33.52 8.32 14.02
CA VAL A 327 33.79 7.59 12.77
C VAL A 327 33.78 8.53 11.56
N ILE A 328 32.73 9.32 11.39
CA ILE A 328 32.60 10.21 10.22
C ILE A 328 33.46 11.47 10.38
N GLY A 329 33.63 11.97 11.60
CA GLY A 329 34.44 13.16 11.86
C GLY A 329 35.92 12.99 11.55
N GLN A 330 36.44 11.76 11.56
CA GLN A 330 37.81 11.46 11.10
C GLN A 330 37.98 11.70 9.60
N GLU A 331 36.93 11.49 8.80
CA GLU A 331 36.96 11.61 7.34
C GLU A 331 36.61 13.02 6.84
N LEU A 332 35.64 13.67 7.49
CA LEU A 332 35.05 14.93 7.03
C LEU A 332 35.37 16.13 7.93
N GLY A 333 35.96 15.90 9.11
CA GLY A 333 36.05 16.92 10.16
C GLY A 333 34.71 17.16 10.87
N ARG A 334 34.71 18.13 11.76
CA ARG A 334 33.53 18.54 12.56
C ARG A 334 33.31 20.05 12.42
N PRO A 335 32.05 20.52 12.41
CA PRO A 335 30.81 19.76 12.31
C PRO A 335 30.58 19.24 10.89
N PHE A 336 29.69 18.27 10.74
CA PHE A 336 29.28 17.73 9.43
C PHE A 336 27.76 17.59 9.35
N LEU A 337 27.25 17.51 8.12
CA LEU A 337 25.83 17.30 7.84
C LEU A 337 25.58 15.88 7.38
N VAL A 338 24.40 15.35 7.70
CA VAL A 338 23.95 14.00 7.34
C VAL A 338 22.58 14.08 6.67
N ALA A 339 22.39 13.30 5.59
CA ALA A 339 21.11 13.03 4.96
C ALA A 339 20.75 11.54 5.10
N ILE A 340 19.47 11.26 5.33
CA ILE A 340 18.91 9.89 5.41
C ILE A 340 17.62 9.81 4.55
N PRO A 341 17.75 9.86 3.22
CA PRO A 341 16.60 9.96 2.30
C PRO A 341 15.68 8.74 2.36
N HIS A 342 16.23 7.55 2.62
CA HIS A 342 15.49 6.31 2.83
C HIS A 342 16.26 5.36 3.75
N ARG A 343 15.62 4.24 4.14
CA ARG A 343 16.14 3.32 5.18
C ARG A 343 17.55 2.77 4.95
N ASP A 344 17.95 2.67 3.68
CA ASP A 344 19.19 2.02 3.21
C ASP A 344 20.27 3.04 2.83
N THR A 345 20.10 4.32 3.19
CA THR A 345 21.04 5.38 2.83
C THR A 345 21.32 6.28 4.01
N LEU A 346 22.61 6.50 4.26
CA LEU A 346 23.15 7.57 5.08
C LEU A 346 24.29 8.21 4.29
N LEU A 347 24.15 9.51 4.01
CA LEU A 347 25.13 10.34 3.33
C LEU A 347 25.59 11.43 4.28
N ALA A 348 26.88 11.75 4.26
CA ALA A 348 27.43 12.83 5.06
C ALA A 348 28.42 13.68 4.27
N CYS A 349 28.47 14.97 4.56
CA CYS A 349 29.44 15.89 3.99
C CYS A 349 29.93 16.89 5.06
N ALA A 350 31.11 17.46 4.87
CA ALA A 350 31.55 18.60 5.67
C ALA A 350 30.59 19.79 5.49
N ASP A 351 30.45 20.63 6.51
CA ASP A 351 29.60 21.82 6.50
C ASP A 351 30.21 22.95 5.65
N ARG A 352 30.26 22.75 4.33
CA ARG A 352 30.74 23.73 3.32
C ARG A 352 29.65 23.94 2.27
N PRO A 353 29.31 25.19 1.89
CA PRO A 353 28.15 25.48 1.03
C PRO A 353 28.01 24.59 -0.20
N GLU A 354 29.09 24.42 -0.98
CA GLU A 354 29.11 23.60 -2.21
C GLU A 354 28.79 22.12 -1.93
N LEU A 355 29.32 21.56 -0.83
CA LEU A 355 29.06 20.18 -0.43
C LEU A 355 27.64 20.01 0.12
N VAL A 356 27.13 21.02 0.84
CA VAL A 356 25.77 21.01 1.37
C VAL A 356 24.77 20.97 0.23
N GLU A 357 24.95 21.79 -0.82
CA GLU A 357 24.05 21.73 -1.98
C GLU A 357 24.14 20.39 -2.72
N ALA A 358 25.36 19.89 -2.96
CA ALA A 358 25.53 18.58 -3.57
C ALA A 358 24.88 17.46 -2.73
N LEU A 359 24.96 17.54 -1.40
CA LEU A 359 24.30 16.59 -0.50
C LEU A 359 22.76 16.70 -0.59
N ARG A 360 22.21 17.92 -0.67
CA ARG A 360 20.76 18.13 -0.84
C ARG A 360 20.25 17.55 -2.15
N GLU A 361 20.92 17.87 -3.26
CA GLU A 361 20.58 17.36 -4.59
C GLU A 361 20.59 15.82 -4.59
N ARG A 362 21.66 15.22 -4.06
CA ARG A 362 21.79 13.77 -3.99
C ARG A 362 20.71 13.14 -3.11
N ALA A 363 20.43 13.72 -1.94
CA ALA A 363 19.41 13.21 -1.04
C ALA A 363 18.01 13.31 -1.64
N ALA A 364 17.70 14.39 -2.38
CA ALA A 364 16.44 14.53 -3.09
C ALA A 364 16.28 13.48 -4.19
N ASP A 365 17.33 13.24 -4.98
CA ASP A 365 17.36 12.20 -6.02
C ASP A 365 17.16 10.80 -5.42
N ASP A 366 17.93 10.45 -4.39
CA ASP A 366 17.80 9.15 -3.71
C ASP A 366 16.41 8.99 -3.06
N ALA A 367 15.81 10.06 -2.54
CA ALA A 367 14.47 10.04 -1.94
C ALA A 367 13.36 9.86 -2.97
N ALA A 368 13.49 10.46 -4.16
CA ALA A 368 12.49 10.39 -5.24
C ALA A 368 12.34 8.97 -5.80
N HIS A 369 13.42 8.19 -5.81
CA HIS A 369 13.45 6.83 -6.36
C HIS A 369 13.26 5.74 -5.30
N ALA A 370 13.14 6.09 -4.01
CA ALA A 370 13.11 5.12 -2.93
C ALA A 370 11.68 4.61 -2.62
N PRO A 371 11.49 3.29 -2.44
CA PRO A 371 10.20 2.71 -2.06
C PRO A 371 9.75 3.09 -0.63
N HIS A 372 10.68 3.52 0.22
CA HIS A 372 10.44 3.86 1.62
C HIS A 372 11.22 5.13 2.02
N LYS A 373 10.75 6.26 1.50
CA LYS A 373 11.28 7.60 1.83
C LYS A 373 11.17 7.90 3.33
N ILE A 374 12.18 8.57 3.88
CA ILE A 374 12.23 9.03 5.29
C ILE A 374 12.17 10.55 5.36
N SER A 375 13.22 11.24 4.92
CA SER A 375 13.34 12.71 5.03
C SER A 375 14.39 13.24 4.06
N GLU A 376 14.08 14.35 3.40
CA GLU A 376 15.04 15.13 2.59
C GLU A 376 15.80 16.18 3.42
N ARG A 377 15.40 16.38 4.69
CA ARG A 377 16.06 17.34 5.57
C ARG A 377 17.46 16.86 5.94
N LEU A 378 18.35 17.83 6.12
CA LEU A 378 19.71 17.60 6.59
C LEU A 378 19.78 17.70 8.12
N PHE A 379 20.64 16.89 8.71
CA PHE A 379 20.87 16.82 10.15
C PHE A 379 22.32 17.23 10.44
N ARG A 380 22.52 18.19 11.33
CA ARG A 380 23.83 18.64 11.76
C ARG A 380 24.31 17.77 12.92
N ILE A 381 25.56 17.31 12.84
CA ILE A 381 26.25 16.58 13.90
C ILE A 381 27.35 17.47 14.46
N GLU A 382 27.23 17.79 15.75
CA GLU A 382 28.17 18.68 16.45
C GLU A 382 28.18 18.40 17.96
N ALA A 383 29.36 18.10 18.51
CA ALA A 383 29.58 17.95 19.96
C ALA A 383 28.62 16.93 20.62
N GLY A 384 28.49 15.77 19.98
CA GLY A 384 27.65 14.64 20.40
C GLY A 384 26.16 14.87 20.22
N ARG A 385 25.75 15.94 19.52
CA ARG A 385 24.35 16.31 19.31
C ARG A 385 23.96 16.22 17.86
N ILE A 386 22.71 15.82 17.65
CA ILE A 386 22.03 15.80 16.36
C ILE A 386 20.97 16.91 16.39
N SER A 387 21.02 17.83 15.44
CA SER A 387 20.01 18.87 15.29
C SER A 387 19.57 18.99 13.83
N LEU A 388 18.43 19.63 13.60
CA LEU A 388 18.02 19.94 12.24
C LEU A 388 18.93 21.04 11.68
N ALA A 389 19.51 20.82 10.51
CA ALA A 389 20.23 21.88 9.82
C ALA A 389 19.22 22.95 9.41
N ARG A 390 19.50 24.22 9.77
CA ARG A 390 18.70 25.34 9.29
C ARG A 390 19.00 25.56 7.80
N PRO A 391 17.99 25.92 6.98
CA PRO A 391 18.16 26.14 5.56
C PRO A 391 19.25 27.16 5.24
#